data_AF-A0A6N8TEZ9-F1
#
_entry.id   AF-A0A6N8TEZ9-F1
#
_cell.length_a   1.000
_cell.length_b   1.000
_cell.length_c   1.000
_cell.angle_alpha   90.00
_cell.angle_beta   90.00
_cell.angle_gamma   90.00
#
_symmetry.space_group_name_H-M   'P 1'
#
loop_
_entity.id
_entity.type
_entity.pdbx_description
1 polymer ?
#
loop_
_entity_poly.entity_id
_entity_poly.type
_entity_poly.pdbx_seq_one_letter_code
_entity_poly.pdbx_strand_id
1 'polypeptide(L)'
;MEHFHRNPTPPDPEDWPLDYEITRFQDLTLEEQASQLAADPHTPWARSTRKKLTPEERAAMIASAANWLRLGQRVRITGTSPSIDGTNERRVGRVGVVWRVCGEPFADHVHINLDLIGQERTEKVVFVELRDVEPIEGED
;
A
#
# COMPACT_ATOMS: atom_id res chain seq x y z
N MET A 1 22.78 19.49 9.61
CA MET A 1 23.29 18.62 8.54
C MET A 1 22.05 18.01 7.91
N GLU A 2 21.64 18.48 6.73
CA GLU A 2 20.44 17.94 6.06
C GLU A 2 20.80 16.56 5.50
N HIS A 3 20.27 15.51 6.13
CA HIS A 3 20.43 14.14 5.67
C HIS A 3 19.52 13.94 4.47
N PHE A 4 20.06 14.13 3.26
CA PHE A 4 19.37 13.79 2.02
C PHE A 4 19.26 12.26 1.93
N HIS A 5 18.15 11.70 2.41
CA HIS A 5 17.86 10.30 2.21
C HIS A 5 17.53 10.08 0.73
N ARG A 6 18.35 9.28 0.04
CA ARG A 6 18.05 8.77 -1.30
C ARG A 6 16.78 7.90 -1.20
N ASN A 7 15.96 7.86 -2.25
CA ASN A 7 14.88 6.85 -2.30
C ASN A 7 15.52 5.48 -2.02
N PRO A 8 15.05 4.70 -1.04
CA PRO A 8 15.41 3.29 -1.02
C PRO A 8 15.04 2.72 -2.39
N THR A 9 15.95 1.96 -3.00
CA THR A 9 15.57 1.12 -4.12
C THR A 9 14.44 0.23 -3.60
N PRO A 10 13.28 0.17 -4.28
CA PRO A 10 12.28 -0.83 -3.93
C PRO A 10 12.98 -2.19 -3.83
N PRO A 11 12.68 -3.00 -2.80
CA PRO A 11 13.23 -4.36 -2.74
C PRO A 11 12.93 -5.08 -4.05
N ASP A 12 13.83 -5.97 -4.48
CA ASP A 12 13.62 -6.73 -5.69
C ASP A 12 12.29 -7.52 -5.58
N PRO A 13 11.49 -7.63 -6.66
CA PRO A 13 10.20 -8.32 -6.62
C PRO A 13 10.29 -9.78 -6.16
N GLU A 14 11.47 -10.40 -6.27
CA GLU A 14 11.74 -11.76 -5.79
C GLU A 14 11.90 -11.84 -4.26
N ASP A 15 12.31 -10.74 -3.60
CA ASP A 15 12.38 -10.60 -2.14
C ASP A 15 11.06 -10.09 -1.53
N TRP A 16 10.07 -9.83 -2.39
CA TRP A 16 8.79 -9.27 -2.05
C TRP A 16 7.65 -10.05 -2.70
N PRO A 17 7.05 -11.05 -2.03
CA PRO A 17 5.85 -11.68 -2.56
C PRO A 17 4.71 -10.65 -2.50
N LEU A 18 4.38 -10.05 -3.65
CA LEU A 18 3.14 -9.29 -3.79
C LEU A 18 1.99 -10.23 -3.40
N ASP A 19 1.12 -9.81 -2.48
CA ASP A 19 -0.09 -10.56 -2.12
C ASP A 19 -1.20 -10.40 -3.19
N TYR A 20 -0.81 -9.99 -4.40
CA TYR A 20 -1.68 -9.70 -5.52
C TYR A 20 -0.96 -9.79 -6.88
N GLU A 21 -1.75 -10.03 -7.90
CA GLU A 21 -1.43 -9.90 -9.32
C GLU A 21 -2.41 -8.91 -9.93
N ILE A 22 -1.95 -8.15 -10.93
CA ILE A 22 -2.83 -7.31 -11.76
C ILE A 22 -2.88 -7.93 -13.14
N THR A 23 -4.08 -8.30 -13.59
CA THR A 23 -4.33 -8.65 -14.99
C THR A 23 -5.01 -7.46 -15.66
N ARG A 24 -4.35 -6.84 -16.65
CA ARG A 24 -4.98 -5.79 -17.45
C ARG A 24 -5.67 -6.43 -18.64
N PHE A 25 -6.87 -5.93 -18.96
CA PHE A 25 -7.66 -6.45 -20.07
C PHE A 25 -6.91 -6.38 -21.40
N GLN A 26 -6.15 -5.31 -21.62
CA GLN A 26 -5.34 -5.09 -22.82
C GLN A 26 -4.12 -6.01 -22.95
N ASP A 27 -3.66 -6.61 -21.84
CA ASP A 27 -2.52 -7.52 -21.83
C ASP A 27 -2.95 -8.97 -22.16
N LEU A 28 -4.27 -9.23 -22.19
CA LEU A 28 -4.87 -10.51 -22.57
C LEU A 28 -4.86 -10.69 -24.10
N THR A 29 -4.90 -11.94 -24.55
CA THR A 29 -5.12 -12.26 -25.96
C THR A 29 -6.51 -11.82 -26.43
N LEU A 30 -6.70 -11.62 -27.74
CA LEU A 30 -8.01 -11.23 -28.28
C LEU A 30 -9.13 -12.23 -27.96
N GLU A 31 -8.80 -13.52 -27.88
CA GLU A 31 -9.75 -14.58 -27.54
C GLU A 31 -10.21 -14.49 -26.08
N GLU A 32 -9.27 -14.25 -25.16
CA GLU A 32 -9.57 -14.03 -23.74
C GLU A 32 -10.35 -12.73 -23.52
N GLN A 33 -10.00 -11.66 -24.22
CA GLN A 33 -10.73 -10.39 -24.21
C GLN A 33 -12.19 -10.58 -24.64
N ALA A 34 -12.40 -11.26 -25.78
CA ALA A 34 -13.74 -11.54 -26.29
C ALA A 34 -14.54 -12.42 -25.33
N SER A 35 -13.91 -13.44 -24.74
CA SER A 35 -14.55 -14.32 -23.76
C SER A 35 -14.96 -13.57 -22.50
N GLN A 36 -14.11 -12.69 -21.97
CA GLN A 36 -14.45 -11.86 -20.81
C GLN A 36 -15.58 -10.87 -21.10
N LEU A 37 -15.55 -10.18 -22.25
CA LEU A 37 -16.61 -9.27 -22.66
C LEU A 37 -17.95 -9.98 -22.92
N ALA A 38 -17.91 -11.21 -23.45
CA ALA A 38 -19.11 -12.02 -23.64
C ALA A 38 -19.72 -12.45 -22.30
N ALA A 39 -18.90 -12.77 -21.31
CA ALA A 39 -19.35 -13.14 -19.96
C ALA A 39 -19.85 -11.94 -19.15
N ASP A 40 -19.18 -10.79 -19.29
CA ASP A 40 -19.54 -9.53 -18.64
C ASP A 40 -19.20 -8.34 -19.56
N PRO A 41 -20.22 -7.72 -20.20
CA PRO A 41 -20.05 -6.53 -21.02
C PRO A 41 -19.47 -5.32 -20.27
N HIS A 42 -19.53 -5.33 -18.94
CA HIS A 42 -18.96 -4.30 -18.06
C HIS A 42 -17.62 -4.74 -17.46
N THR A 43 -16.93 -5.71 -18.08
CA THR A 43 -15.61 -6.18 -17.65
C THR A 43 -14.67 -5.00 -17.38
N PRO A 44 -14.06 -4.94 -16.18
CA PRO A 44 -13.18 -3.84 -15.83
C PRO A 44 -11.88 -3.88 -16.65
N TRP A 45 -11.28 -2.71 -16.90
CA TRP A 45 -10.01 -2.58 -17.62
C TRP A 45 -8.82 -3.29 -16.94
N ALA A 46 -8.92 -3.55 -15.64
CA ALA A 46 -7.95 -4.35 -14.91
C ALA A 46 -8.65 -5.09 -13.75
N ARG A 47 -8.14 -6.28 -13.42
CA ARG A 47 -8.53 -7.07 -12.25
C ARG A 47 -7.33 -7.24 -11.34
N SER A 48 -7.55 -7.19 -10.03
CA SER A 48 -6.53 -7.50 -9.02
C SER A 48 -6.92 -8.74 -8.25
N THR A 49 -5.95 -9.60 -7.93
CA THR A 49 -6.16 -10.79 -7.09
C THR A 49 -6.02 -10.52 -5.59
N ARG A 50 -5.80 -9.27 -5.16
CA ARG A 50 -5.60 -8.94 -3.74
C ARG A 50 -6.80 -9.40 -2.93
N LYS A 51 -6.58 -10.33 -1.99
CA LYS A 51 -7.65 -10.90 -1.16
C LYS A 51 -8.26 -9.78 -0.29
N LYS A 52 -9.59 -9.67 -0.32
CA LYS A 52 -10.33 -8.84 0.63
C LYS A 52 -10.25 -9.47 2.01
N LEU A 53 -9.98 -8.64 3.02
CA LEU A 53 -10.04 -9.08 4.41
C LEU A 53 -11.50 -9.40 4.77
N THR A 54 -11.68 -10.54 5.43
CA THR A 54 -12.92 -10.87 6.13
C THR A 54 -13.12 -9.89 7.32
N PRO A 55 -14.35 -9.71 7.83
CA PRO A 55 -14.59 -8.89 9.01
C PRO A 55 -13.73 -9.28 10.21
N GLU A 56 -13.51 -10.59 10.40
CA GLU A 56 -12.70 -11.14 11.49
C GLU A 56 -11.21 -10.83 11.30
N GLU A 57 -10.65 -11.04 10.09
CA GLU A 57 -9.27 -10.68 9.76
C GLU A 57 -9.05 -9.16 9.94
N ARG A 58 -10.01 -8.34 9.50
CA ARG A 58 -9.98 -6.89 9.66
C ARG A 58 -9.96 -6.49 11.13
N ALA A 59 -10.84 -7.06 11.95
CA ALA A 59 -10.90 -6.77 13.38
C ALA A 59 -9.61 -7.18 14.11
N ALA A 60 -9.07 -8.36 13.80
CA ALA A 60 -7.81 -8.83 14.37
C ALA A 60 -6.62 -7.92 14.00
N MET A 61 -6.56 -7.48 12.75
CA MET A 61 -5.54 -6.54 12.28
C MET A 61 -5.62 -5.20 13.02
N ILE A 62 -6.81 -4.61 13.13
CA ILE A 62 -7.02 -3.35 13.85
C ILE A 62 -6.63 -3.49 15.32
N ALA A 63 -7.02 -4.58 15.97
CA ALA A 63 -6.67 -4.85 17.36
C ALA A 63 -5.15 -4.99 17.55
N SER A 64 -4.47 -5.67 16.64
CA SER A 64 -3.00 -5.79 16.64
C SER A 64 -2.32 -4.42 16.50
N ALA A 65 -2.84 -3.57 15.61
CA ALA A 65 -2.32 -2.24 15.36
C ALA A 65 -2.51 -1.28 16.54
N ALA A 66 -3.53 -1.50 17.38
CA ALA A 66 -3.87 -0.60 18.50
C ALA A 66 -2.71 -0.36 19.49
N ASN A 67 -1.75 -1.28 19.59
CA ASN A 67 -0.57 -1.14 20.45
C ASN A 67 0.41 -0.05 19.97
N TRP A 68 0.42 0.28 18.68
CA TRP A 68 1.36 1.22 18.08
C TRP A 68 0.70 2.35 17.27
N LEU A 69 -0.55 2.20 16.84
CA LEU A 69 -1.24 3.14 15.95
C LEU A 69 -1.66 4.44 16.66
N ARG A 70 -0.74 5.39 16.76
CA ARG A 70 -0.92 6.72 17.37
C ARG A 70 -0.23 7.80 16.56
N LEU A 71 -0.70 9.04 16.66
CA LEU A 71 -0.10 10.19 15.98
C LEU A 71 1.39 10.30 16.30
N GLY A 72 2.20 10.57 15.28
CA GLY A 72 3.65 10.70 15.41
C GLY A 72 4.43 9.38 15.48
N GLN A 73 3.76 8.21 15.56
CA GLN A 73 4.44 6.92 15.51
C GLN A 73 5.25 6.79 14.21
N ARG A 74 6.56 6.51 14.31
CA ARG A 74 7.38 6.18 13.14
C ARG A 74 6.98 4.82 12.60
N VAL A 75 6.80 4.75 11.29
CA VAL A 75 6.34 3.55 10.60
C VAL A 75 7.08 3.37 9.28
N ARG A 76 7.18 2.14 8.82
CA ARG A 76 7.67 1.78 7.48
C ARG A 76 6.51 1.20 6.68
N ILE A 77 6.43 1.57 5.41
CA ILE A 77 5.55 0.89 4.46
C ILE A 77 6.21 -0.43 4.04
N THR A 78 5.57 -1.54 4.40
CA THR A 78 6.03 -2.93 4.18
C THR A 78 5.06 -3.72 3.34
N GLY A 79 4.04 -3.08 2.78
CA GLY A 79 3.13 -3.63 1.79
C GLY A 79 2.62 -2.54 0.86
N THR A 80 1.82 -2.90 -0.15
CA THR A 80 0.95 -1.91 -0.79
C THR A 80 -0.21 -2.56 -1.52
N SER A 81 -1.28 -1.80 -1.75
CA SER A 81 -2.31 -2.20 -2.70
C SER A 81 -1.86 -1.87 -4.12
N PRO A 82 -2.18 -2.71 -5.12
CA PRO A 82 -1.79 -2.51 -6.51
C PRO A 82 -2.18 -1.13 -7.01
N SER A 83 -1.28 -0.45 -7.72
CA SER A 83 -1.68 0.68 -8.56
C SER A 83 -1.34 0.43 -10.03
N ILE A 84 -2.22 0.91 -10.91
CA ILE A 84 -2.07 0.70 -12.37
C ILE A 84 -0.75 1.31 -12.87
N ASP A 85 -0.32 2.43 -12.29
CA ASP A 85 0.86 3.20 -12.69
C ASP A 85 2.13 2.88 -11.88
N GLY A 86 2.06 1.91 -10.97
CA GLY A 86 3.19 1.51 -10.13
C GLY A 86 3.55 2.53 -9.04
N THR A 87 2.75 3.56 -8.80
CA THR A 87 3.06 4.63 -7.83
C THR A 87 2.97 4.17 -6.38
N ASN A 88 2.13 3.19 -6.09
CA ASN A 88 1.99 2.62 -4.77
C ASN A 88 3.21 1.77 -4.39
N GLU A 89 3.68 0.95 -5.33
CA GLU A 89 4.83 0.05 -5.21
C GLU A 89 6.12 0.84 -4.93
N ARG A 90 6.27 2.03 -5.53
CA ARG A 90 7.41 2.93 -5.28
C ARG A 90 7.51 3.45 -3.85
N ARG A 91 6.47 3.29 -3.02
CA ARG A 91 6.45 3.73 -1.62
C ARG A 91 6.88 2.63 -0.66
N VAL A 92 6.94 1.38 -1.12
CA VAL A 92 7.44 0.26 -0.32
C VAL A 92 8.86 0.57 0.18
N GLY A 93 9.10 0.31 1.45
CA GLY A 93 10.35 0.63 2.15
C GLY A 93 10.47 2.08 2.63
N ARG A 94 9.60 2.99 2.17
CA ARG A 94 9.62 4.38 2.66
C ARG A 94 9.14 4.44 4.12
N VAL A 95 9.75 5.37 4.83
CA VAL A 95 9.49 5.64 6.25
C VAL A 95 8.75 6.97 6.37
N GLY A 96 7.91 7.07 7.39
CA GLY A 96 7.23 8.29 7.74
C GLY A 96 6.67 8.23 9.15
N VAL A 97 5.75 9.15 9.43
CA VAL A 97 5.03 9.21 10.70
C VAL A 97 3.54 9.09 10.48
N VAL A 98 2.84 8.45 11.42
CA VAL A 98 1.38 8.44 11.47
C VAL A 98 0.88 9.87 11.62
N TRP A 99 0.24 10.37 10.57
CA TRP A 99 -0.29 11.74 10.49
C TRP A 99 -1.74 11.82 10.94
N ARG A 100 -2.54 10.79 10.62
CA ARG A 100 -3.95 10.72 11.00
C ARG A 100 -4.42 9.27 11.06
N VAL A 101 -5.07 8.91 12.16
CA VAL A 101 -5.77 7.63 12.33
C VAL A 101 -7.20 7.76 11.77
N CYS A 102 -7.69 6.70 11.14
CA CYS A 102 -9.02 6.67 10.52
C CYS A 102 -10.05 5.98 11.41
N GLY A 103 -11.31 6.39 11.28
CA GLY A 103 -12.47 5.67 11.81
C GLY A 103 -13.23 4.94 10.69
N GLU A 104 -14.35 4.32 11.02
CA GLU A 104 -15.21 3.66 10.02
C GLU A 104 -15.63 4.63 8.89
N PRO A 105 -15.66 4.18 7.63
CA PRO A 105 -15.47 2.80 7.14
C PRO A 105 -14.00 2.37 6.94
N PHE A 106 -13.05 3.26 7.22
CA PHE A 106 -11.62 3.11 6.91
C PHE A 106 -10.76 2.81 8.14
N ALA A 107 -11.32 2.15 9.16
CA ALA A 107 -10.61 1.86 10.40
C ALA A 107 -9.39 0.94 10.19
N ASP A 108 -9.32 0.27 9.04
CA ASP A 108 -8.22 -0.54 8.54
C ASP A 108 -7.17 0.23 7.73
N HIS A 109 -7.25 1.56 7.71
CA HIS A 109 -6.30 2.43 7.00
C HIS A 109 -5.72 3.50 7.93
N VAL A 110 -4.62 4.09 7.46
CA VAL A 110 -3.91 5.18 8.15
C VAL A 110 -3.37 6.19 7.14
N HIS A 111 -3.32 7.47 7.52
CA HIS A 111 -2.56 8.46 6.79
C HIS A 111 -1.14 8.56 7.35
N ILE A 112 -0.15 8.46 6.47
CA ILE A 112 1.26 8.55 6.82
C ILE A 112 1.85 9.76 6.11
N ASN A 113 2.53 10.64 6.84
CA ASN A 113 3.37 11.67 6.26
C ASN A 113 4.78 11.10 6.05
N LEU A 114 5.17 10.90 4.79
CA LEU A 114 6.45 10.28 4.44
C LEU A 114 7.61 11.26 4.61
N ASP A 115 8.72 10.76 5.13
CA ASP A 115 9.99 11.49 5.19
C ASP A 115 10.41 11.87 3.76
N LEU A 116 10.68 13.15 3.51
CA LEU A 116 11.05 13.63 2.17
C LEU A 116 12.35 12.98 1.68
N ILE A 117 12.41 12.66 0.40
CA ILE A 117 13.60 12.06 -0.24
C ILE A 117 14.10 12.91 -1.41
N GLY A 118 15.42 12.91 -1.62
CA GLY A 118 16.07 13.56 -2.76
C GLY A 118 15.65 15.02 -2.98
N GLN A 119 14.96 15.29 -4.09
CA GLN A 119 14.53 16.64 -4.49
C GLN A 119 13.08 16.97 -4.07
N GLU A 120 12.42 16.12 -3.28
CA GLU A 120 11.10 16.44 -2.74
C GLU A 120 11.18 17.68 -1.82
N ARG A 121 10.18 18.55 -1.91
CA ARG A 121 10.10 19.83 -1.17
C ARG A 121 8.76 20.05 -0.47
N THR A 122 7.80 19.17 -0.70
CA THR A 122 6.45 19.29 -0.19
C THR A 122 6.05 18.04 0.56
N GLU A 123 5.24 18.23 1.58
CA GLU A 123 4.64 17.16 2.39
C GLU A 123 4.08 16.03 1.51
N LYS A 124 4.31 14.78 1.94
CA LYS A 124 3.88 13.57 1.24
C LYS A 124 2.97 12.75 2.14
N VAL A 125 1.74 13.21 2.32
CA VAL A 125 0.70 12.42 3.00
C VAL A 125 0.14 11.38 2.06
N VAL A 126 0.19 10.12 2.48
CA VAL A 126 -0.33 8.96 1.74
C VAL A 126 -1.36 8.22 2.59
N PHE A 127 -2.33 7.58 1.94
CA PHE A 127 -3.36 6.77 2.57
C PHE A 127 -3.05 5.30 2.30
N VAL A 128 -2.85 4.51 3.37
CA VAL A 128 -2.30 3.15 3.28
C VAL A 128 -3.08 2.22 4.21
N GLU A 129 -3.21 0.96 3.83
CA GLU A 129 -3.83 -0.08 4.65
C GLU A 129 -2.93 -0.48 5.82
N LEU A 130 -3.51 -0.80 6.98
CA LEU A 130 -2.73 -1.16 8.17
C LEU A 130 -1.90 -2.43 8.00
N ARG A 131 -2.34 -3.40 7.15
CA ARG A 131 -1.56 -4.60 6.83
C ARG A 131 -0.26 -4.32 6.08
N ASP A 132 -0.13 -3.13 5.50
CA ASP A 132 1.00 -2.70 4.68
C ASP A 132 1.98 -1.82 5.46
N VAL A 133 1.82 -1.74 6.79
CA VAL A 133 2.53 -0.79 7.64
C VAL A 133 3.03 -1.48 8.89
N GLU A 134 4.31 -1.31 9.17
CA GLU A 134 4.93 -1.79 10.41
C GLU A 134 5.45 -0.62 11.25
N PRO A 135 5.29 -0.67 12.58
CA PRO A 135 5.93 0.31 13.45
C PRO A 135 7.44 0.13 13.40
N ILE A 136 8.16 1.26 13.41
CA ILE A 136 9.59 1.27 13.68
C ILE A 136 9.74 1.48 15.18
N GLU A 137 10.34 0.51 15.87
CA GLU A 137 10.70 0.66 17.27
C GLU A 137 11.68 1.84 17.41
N GLY A 138 11.49 2.66 18.45
CA GLY A 138 12.45 3.70 18.75
C GLY A 138 13.77 3.05 19.18
N GLU A 139 14.89 3.50 18.62
CA GLU A 139 16.13 3.49 19.41
C GLU A 139 15.92 4.56 20.49
N ASP A 140 15.86 4.12 21.76
CA ASP A 140 15.85 4.99 22.94
C ASP A 140 17.08 5.93 22.98
#